data_AF-A0A819S046-F1
#
_entry.id   AF-A0A819S046-F1
#
_cell.length_a   1.000
_cell.length_b   1.000
_cell.length_c   1.000
_cell.angle_alpha   90.00
_cell.angle_beta   90.00
_cell.angle_gamma   90.00
#
_symmetry.space_group_name_H-M   'P 1'
#
loop_
_entity.id
_entity.type
_entity.pdbx_description
1 polymer ?
#
loop_
_entity_poly.entity_id
_entity_poly.type
_entity_poly.pdbx_seq_one_letter_code
_entity_poly.pdbx_strand_id
1 'polypeptide(L)'
;MKNQLIFFWRCIFGPKLYQTYPSAIPPTIPSASRNDQQPAHLYMKNTAETLSDNVFFALKISIGILKVTWPLCLIYCYRKGLLTYENGIMTLRIIGCIAIISAYFMVLRGIGRFVNPSYKIFIEEFYKVKHGSTKEARQHFLSKFDFSLSHWKPDYVVESSFIRKLPMISTTKSDLINRTESTLLERLFHYPSLLLGYVCVNVFGRRLMFPGSLQLLRQMMERPLLDGRTTLIVRNRAKRYLLRTADGNNIDTVFIDRRDSNQTHNGHTLVVTCEGNAGFYEMGCMSTPIEAGYSVLGWNRPGFGESSGHPGTVSEINSIDAVMRYAIEELHFLVDDIVIFAWSIGGYSACWTAVNYQDIRGLVLDAVFDDVLPLAQRQMPAATSKFVEKTIRYYLDLNNVQLLKLYNGPFYLIRRTQDEIISLIPGRIETNRGNELLFDILHYRYPYIYNDDQTLTLLRRYICSNNIQKIALFEQYCSNHRELQLRTDEYRMENPVTSYPSKFGENFSLLERQRFAIYFIDQHLVDFDSQHCTPLPQTYFHIPSQSV
;
A
#
# COMPACT_ATOMS: atom_id res chain seq x y z
N MET A 1 -4.80 29.41 38.44
CA MET A 1 -3.70 29.65 37.49
C MET A 1 -3.05 28.37 36.95
N LYS A 2 -2.58 27.43 37.79
CA LYS A 2 -1.88 26.20 37.33
C LYS A 2 -2.65 25.39 36.28
N ASN A 3 -3.95 25.17 36.48
CA ASN A 3 -4.78 24.40 35.53
C ASN A 3 -4.94 25.10 34.18
N GLN A 4 -5.05 26.43 34.15
CA GLN A 4 -5.13 27.19 32.91
C GLN A 4 -3.81 27.21 32.14
N LEU A 5 -2.68 27.28 32.85
CA LEU A 5 -1.35 27.19 32.22
C LEU A 5 -1.13 25.82 31.58
N ILE A 6 -1.51 24.74 32.28
CA ILE A 6 -1.46 23.37 31.75
C ILE A 6 -2.37 23.25 30.52
N PHE A 7 -3.57 23.82 30.58
CA PHE A 7 -4.49 23.78 29.45
C PHE A 7 -3.95 24.54 28.23
N PHE A 8 -3.41 25.74 28.44
CA PHE A 8 -2.77 26.51 27.38
C PHE A 8 -1.58 25.75 26.75
N TRP A 9 -0.77 25.08 27.56
CA TRP A 9 0.30 24.21 27.09
C TRP A 9 -0.24 23.08 26.18
N ARG A 10 -1.37 22.47 26.54
CA ARG A 10 -2.06 21.47 25.71
C ARG A 10 -2.56 22.06 24.39
N CYS A 11 -2.96 23.32 24.34
CA CYS A 11 -3.34 23.98 23.08
C CYS A 11 -2.14 24.21 22.14
N ILE A 12 -0.97 24.57 22.68
CA ILE A 12 0.25 24.79 21.89
C ILE A 12 0.75 23.49 21.24
N PHE A 13 0.88 22.43 22.04
CA PHE A 13 1.47 21.15 21.63
C PHE A 13 0.44 20.08 21.28
N GLY A 14 -0.85 20.41 21.33
CA GLY A 14 -1.93 19.50 21.00
C GLY A 14 -2.00 19.15 19.52
N PRO A 15 -2.62 18.00 19.17
CA PRO A 15 -2.82 17.60 17.79
C PRO A 15 -3.68 18.60 17.01
N LYS A 16 -3.54 18.60 15.68
CA LYS A 16 -4.42 19.34 14.77
C LYS A 16 -5.77 18.64 14.70
N LEU A 17 -6.87 19.34 14.97
CA LEU A 17 -8.23 18.86 14.75
C LEU A 17 -8.63 19.14 13.29
N TYR A 18 -9.23 18.16 12.61
CA TYR A 18 -9.68 18.28 11.22
C TYR A 18 -11.19 18.49 11.14
N GLN A 19 -11.96 17.62 11.81
CA GLN A 19 -13.42 17.64 11.78
C GLN A 19 -14.02 16.86 12.96
N THR A 20 -15.31 17.05 13.20
CA THR A 20 -16.10 16.28 14.17
C THR A 20 -17.21 15.50 13.47
N TYR A 21 -17.48 14.28 13.93
CA TYR A 21 -18.51 13.42 13.38
C TYR A 21 -19.86 13.60 14.10
N PRO A 22 -21.00 13.35 13.42
CA PRO A 22 -22.34 13.53 13.99
C PRO A 22 -22.66 12.60 15.19
N SER A 23 -21.97 11.47 15.33
CA SER A 23 -22.16 10.46 16.40
C SER A 23 -21.84 10.96 17.82
N ALA A 24 -21.65 12.26 18.02
CA ALA A 24 -21.66 12.91 19.33
C ALA A 24 -23.04 12.89 20.04
N ILE A 25 -24.09 12.36 19.39
CA ILE A 25 -25.43 12.17 19.98
C ILE A 25 -25.54 10.76 20.61
N PRO A 26 -26.00 10.62 21.88
CA PRO A 26 -26.04 9.35 22.62
C PRO A 26 -26.87 8.23 21.94
N PRO A 27 -26.59 6.93 22.25
CA PRO A 27 -27.24 5.75 21.66
C PRO A 27 -28.64 5.44 22.22
N THR A 28 -29.43 6.46 22.58
CA THR A 28 -30.78 6.27 23.18
C THR A 28 -31.93 6.40 22.18
N ILE A 29 -31.66 6.52 20.88
CA ILE A 29 -32.70 6.65 19.84
C ILE A 29 -32.71 5.38 18.97
N PRO A 30 -33.87 4.72 18.78
CA PRO A 30 -34.01 3.54 17.93
C PRO A 30 -33.47 3.78 16.52
N SER A 31 -32.90 2.73 15.92
CA SER A 31 -32.21 2.71 14.62
C SER A 31 -33.01 3.21 13.41
N ALA A 32 -34.29 3.53 13.57
CA ALA A 32 -35.18 3.99 12.51
C ALA A 32 -35.16 5.51 12.25
N SER A 33 -34.46 6.31 13.07
CA SER A 33 -34.40 7.78 12.90
C SER A 33 -33.00 8.39 13.04
N ARG A 34 -31.94 7.62 12.74
CA ARG A 34 -30.64 8.21 12.45
C ARG A 34 -30.68 8.70 11.01
N ASN A 35 -30.78 10.01 10.82
CA ASN A 35 -30.46 10.59 9.52
C ASN A 35 -28.96 10.42 9.29
N ASP A 36 -28.56 9.32 8.64
CA ASP A 36 -27.20 9.02 8.14
C ASP A 36 -26.69 10.05 7.11
N GLN A 37 -27.36 11.21 7.02
CA GLN A 37 -27.12 12.31 6.08
C GLN A 37 -26.51 13.56 6.73
N GLN A 38 -26.35 13.64 8.05
CA GLN A 38 -25.65 14.80 8.61
C GLN A 38 -24.15 14.72 8.28
N PRO A 39 -23.58 15.70 7.56
CA PRO A 39 -22.17 15.67 7.19
C PRO A 39 -21.28 15.90 8.42
N ALA A 40 -20.04 15.41 8.37
CA ALA A 40 -19.03 15.79 9.36
C ALA A 40 -18.88 17.32 9.39
N HIS A 41 -18.70 17.89 10.58
CA HIS A 41 -18.48 19.32 10.75
C HIS A 41 -16.98 19.62 10.69
N LEU A 42 -16.56 20.29 9.62
CA LEU A 42 -15.19 20.73 9.43
C LEU A 42 -14.78 21.71 10.54
N TYR A 43 -13.57 21.52 11.08
CA TYR A 43 -13.04 22.41 12.10
C TYR A 43 -12.71 23.79 11.49
N MET A 44 -13.38 24.83 12.00
CA MET A 44 -13.18 26.21 11.59
C MET A 44 -12.05 26.85 12.40
N LYS A 45 -10.91 27.07 11.73
CA LYS A 45 -9.74 27.75 12.29
C LYS A 45 -9.96 29.25 12.31
N ASN A 46 -9.48 29.91 13.37
CA ASN A 46 -9.41 31.39 13.38
C ASN A 46 -8.16 31.91 12.66
N THR A 47 -8.07 33.23 12.51
CA THR A 47 -6.97 33.92 11.81
C THR A 47 -5.59 33.57 12.39
N ALA A 48 -5.46 33.46 13.72
CA ALA A 48 -4.19 33.13 14.37
C ALA A 48 -3.72 31.71 14.03
N GLU A 49 -4.64 30.74 14.03
CA GLU A 49 -4.37 29.37 13.60
C GLU A 49 -4.04 29.29 12.10
N THR A 50 -4.83 29.93 11.25
CA THR A 50 -4.64 29.93 9.79
C THR A 50 -3.31 30.55 9.39
N LEU A 51 -2.95 31.69 9.97
CA LEU A 51 -1.66 32.34 9.72
C LEU A 51 -0.50 31.43 10.14
N SER A 52 -0.58 30.87 11.34
CA SER A 52 0.48 29.98 11.86
C SER A 52 0.62 28.71 11.03
N ASP A 53 -0.50 28.09 10.62
CA ASP A 53 -0.49 26.91 9.76
C ASP A 53 0.11 27.19 8.39
N ASN A 54 -0.14 28.37 7.80
CA ASN A 54 0.48 28.80 6.55
C ASN A 54 2.02 28.94 6.68
N VAL A 55 2.52 29.49 7.80
CA VAL A 55 3.96 29.57 8.05
C VAL A 55 4.58 28.17 8.21
N PHE A 56 3.97 27.28 9.00
CA PHE A 56 4.47 25.92 9.15
C PHE A 56 4.40 25.13 7.85
N PHE A 57 3.41 25.41 7.01
CA PHE A 57 3.28 24.83 5.70
C PHE A 57 4.44 25.26 4.78
N ALA A 58 4.73 26.57 4.70
CA ALA A 58 5.87 27.08 3.95
C ALA A 58 7.19 26.45 4.42
N LEU A 59 7.40 26.38 5.75
CA LEU A 59 8.58 25.75 6.34
C LEU A 59 8.71 24.26 5.95
N LYS A 60 7.61 23.50 6.01
CA LYS A 60 7.59 22.09 5.61
C LYS A 60 7.91 21.91 4.13
N ILE A 61 7.40 22.78 3.26
CA ILE A 61 7.76 22.78 1.84
C ILE A 61 9.24 23.08 1.66
N SER A 62 9.78 24.11 2.31
CA SER A 62 11.20 24.47 2.21
C SER A 62 12.11 23.31 2.64
N ILE A 63 11.78 22.63 3.74
CA ILE A 63 12.48 21.42 4.20
C ILE A 63 12.34 20.29 3.16
N GLY A 64 11.14 20.12 2.60
CA GLY A 64 10.88 19.13 1.54
C GLY A 64 11.74 19.36 0.30
N ILE A 65 11.84 20.61 -0.17
CA ILE A 65 12.69 21.02 -1.28
C ILE A 65 14.16 20.74 -0.93
N LEU A 66 14.61 21.18 0.25
CA LEU A 66 15.99 20.95 0.69
C LEU A 66 16.35 19.47 0.74
N LYS A 67 15.44 18.58 1.17
CA LYS A 67 15.66 17.12 1.15
C LYS A 67 15.89 16.54 -0.26
N VAL A 68 15.41 17.22 -1.30
CA VAL A 68 15.61 16.81 -2.70
C VAL A 68 16.85 17.49 -3.28
N THR A 69 17.05 18.77 -2.98
CA THR A 69 18.11 19.58 -3.58
C THR A 69 19.41 19.60 -2.78
N TRP A 70 19.49 18.91 -1.63
CA TRP A 70 20.68 18.95 -0.76
C TRP A 70 22.01 18.66 -1.46
N PRO A 71 22.14 17.75 -2.45
CA PRO A 71 23.44 17.54 -3.10
C PRO A 71 23.87 18.78 -3.89
N LEU A 72 22.93 19.46 -4.55
CA LEU A 72 23.17 20.71 -5.28
C LEU A 72 23.47 21.86 -4.31
N CYS A 73 22.71 21.95 -3.21
CA CYS A 73 22.95 22.92 -2.15
C CYS A 73 24.34 22.74 -1.53
N LEU A 74 24.79 21.50 -1.32
CA LEU A 74 26.10 21.21 -0.75
C LEU A 74 27.22 21.68 -1.68
N ILE A 75 27.11 21.39 -2.99
CA ILE A 75 28.07 21.88 -4.00
C ILE A 75 28.10 23.40 -4.02
N TYR A 76 26.93 24.05 -3.98
CA TYR A 76 26.84 25.51 -3.92
C TYR A 76 27.50 26.08 -2.65
N CYS A 77 27.19 25.53 -1.48
CA CYS A 77 27.75 25.94 -0.20
C CYS A 77 29.27 25.77 -0.16
N TYR A 78 29.79 24.67 -0.70
CA TYR A 78 31.22 24.44 -0.83
C TYR A 78 31.88 25.49 -1.74
N ARG A 79 31.35 25.70 -2.95
CA ARG A 79 31.88 26.69 -3.91
C ARG A 79 31.84 28.13 -3.40
N LYS A 80 30.89 28.46 -2.54
CA LYS A 80 30.75 29.79 -1.94
C LYS A 80 31.49 29.95 -0.61
N GLY A 81 32.20 28.93 -0.15
CA GLY A 81 32.91 28.97 1.12
C GLY A 81 31.99 29.12 2.33
N LEU A 82 30.71 28.73 2.23
CA LEU A 82 29.75 28.81 3.33
C LEU A 82 30.03 27.79 4.45
N LEU A 83 30.90 26.80 4.19
CA LEU A 83 31.33 25.77 5.13
C LEU A 83 32.57 26.18 5.96
N THR A 84 32.96 27.45 5.93
CA THR A 84 34.06 27.99 6.75
C THR A 84 33.57 28.34 8.17
N TYR A 85 34.50 28.44 9.13
CA TYR A 85 34.18 28.74 10.53
C TYR A 85 33.39 30.05 10.70
N GLU A 86 33.81 31.12 10.01
CA GLU A 86 33.15 32.44 10.09
C GLU A 86 31.72 32.42 9.51
N ASN A 87 31.54 31.79 8.34
CA ASN A 87 30.21 31.65 7.72
C ASN A 87 29.31 30.67 8.49
N GLY A 88 29.90 29.68 9.16
CA GLY A 88 29.17 28.75 10.04
C GLY A 88 28.44 29.46 11.18
N ILE A 89 29.04 30.49 11.77
CA ILE A 89 28.39 31.33 12.80
C ILE A 89 27.18 32.07 12.21
N MET A 90 27.29 32.60 10.99
CA MET A 90 26.17 33.25 10.30
C MET A 90 25.03 32.27 10.03
N THR A 91 25.34 31.05 9.58
CA THR A 91 24.34 29.99 9.39
C THR A 91 23.63 29.63 10.69
N LEU A 92 24.36 29.50 11.80
CA LEU A 92 23.78 29.25 13.12
C LEU A 92 22.81 30.37 13.56
N ARG A 93 23.15 31.63 13.29
CA ARG A 93 22.25 32.78 13.56
C ARG A 93 20.96 32.68 12.76
N ILE A 94 21.04 32.35 11.47
CA ILE A 94 19.84 32.18 10.63
C ILE A 94 18.95 31.05 11.16
N ILE A 95 19.54 29.90 11.52
CA ILE A 95 18.81 28.78 12.14
C ILE A 95 18.14 29.24 13.45
N GLY A 96 18.85 30.01 14.28
CA GLY A 96 18.31 30.61 15.50
C GLY A 96 17.11 31.52 15.23
N CYS A 97 17.18 32.40 14.23
CA CYS A 97 16.07 33.25 13.83
C CYS A 97 14.85 32.43 13.38
N ILE A 98 15.05 31.39 12.54
CA ILE A 98 13.98 30.49 12.11
C ILE A 98 13.34 29.79 13.31
N ALA A 99 14.15 29.38 14.30
CA ALA A 99 13.65 28.75 15.53
C ALA A 99 12.79 29.70 16.36
N ILE A 100 13.23 30.95 16.55
CA ILE A 100 12.47 31.97 17.30
C ILE A 100 11.15 32.31 16.60
N ILE A 101 11.18 32.51 15.28
CA ILE A 101 9.97 32.76 14.48
C ILE A 101 9.02 31.57 14.59
N SER A 102 9.53 30.34 14.48
CA SER A 102 8.72 29.12 14.63
C SER A 102 8.09 29.04 16.01
N ALA A 103 8.83 29.35 17.08
CA ALA A 103 8.32 29.37 18.45
C ALA A 103 7.21 30.42 18.63
N TYR A 104 7.39 31.62 18.06
CA TYR A 104 6.36 32.66 18.06
C TYR A 104 5.06 32.17 17.41
N PHE A 105 5.12 31.58 16.21
CA PHE A 105 3.94 31.05 15.53
C PHE A 105 3.34 29.81 16.23
N MET A 106 4.14 29.02 16.97
CA MET A 106 3.60 27.94 17.81
C MET A 106 2.74 28.51 18.95
N VAL A 107 3.20 29.57 19.62
CA VAL A 107 2.46 30.24 20.69
C VAL A 107 1.22 30.94 20.12
N LEU A 108 1.33 31.62 18.98
CA LEU A 108 0.20 32.27 18.32
C LEU A 108 -0.90 31.28 17.95
N ARG A 109 -0.54 30.12 17.39
CA ARG A 109 -1.48 29.02 17.14
C ARG A 109 -2.10 28.50 18.44
N GLY A 110 -1.31 28.39 19.50
CA GLY A 110 -1.77 28.01 20.83
C GLY A 110 -2.83 28.96 21.39
N ILE A 111 -2.64 30.28 21.24
CA ILE A 111 -3.63 31.31 21.61
C ILE A 111 -4.90 31.14 20.80
N GLY A 112 -4.78 30.97 19.47
CA GLY A 112 -5.94 30.72 18.61
C GLY A 112 -6.75 29.51 19.06
N ARG A 113 -6.09 28.38 19.35
CA ARG A 113 -6.73 27.16 19.88
C ARG A 113 -7.32 27.33 21.28
N PHE A 114 -6.68 28.14 22.12
CA PHE A 114 -7.16 28.46 23.47
C PHE A 114 -8.40 29.36 23.44
N VAL A 115 -8.69 30.08 22.35
CA VAL A 115 -9.93 30.86 22.22
C VAL A 115 -11.03 30.05 21.53
N ASN A 116 -10.68 29.08 20.67
CA ASN A 116 -11.63 28.29 19.89
C ASN A 116 -12.43 27.28 20.76
N PRO A 117 -13.76 27.42 20.91
CA PRO A 117 -14.57 26.54 21.75
C PRO A 117 -14.54 25.07 21.31
N SER A 118 -14.61 24.79 20.01
CA SER A 118 -14.61 23.42 19.48
C SER A 118 -13.29 22.70 19.78
N TYR A 119 -12.17 23.42 19.67
CA TYR A 119 -10.87 22.86 20.01
C TYR A 119 -10.73 22.59 21.51
N LYS A 120 -11.31 23.44 22.37
CA LYS A 120 -11.29 23.21 23.83
C LYS A 120 -11.95 21.88 24.19
N ILE A 121 -13.14 21.65 23.67
CA ILE A 121 -13.89 20.40 23.93
C ILE A 121 -13.03 19.19 23.50
N PHE A 122 -12.52 19.25 22.28
CA PHE A 122 -11.65 18.20 21.73
C PHE A 122 -10.41 17.94 22.59
N ILE A 123 -9.66 18.98 22.96
CA ILE A 123 -8.38 18.80 23.65
C ILE A 123 -8.57 18.31 25.11
N GLU A 124 -9.67 18.68 25.76
CA GLU A 124 -10.03 18.14 27.07
C GLU A 124 -10.35 16.65 26.98
N GLU A 125 -11.21 16.25 26.04
CA GLU A 125 -11.55 14.83 25.81
C GLU A 125 -10.30 14.03 25.40
N PHE A 126 -9.47 14.57 24.52
CA PHE A 126 -8.24 13.92 24.05
C PHE A 126 -7.31 13.56 25.21
N TYR A 127 -7.04 14.50 26.12
CA TYR A 127 -6.15 14.25 27.25
C TYR A 127 -6.80 13.37 28.32
N LYS A 128 -8.14 13.38 28.46
CA LYS A 128 -8.84 12.41 29.32
C LYS A 128 -8.62 10.98 28.79
N VAL A 129 -8.79 10.79 27.48
CA VAL A 129 -8.65 9.46 26.85
C VAL A 129 -7.19 8.97 26.81
N LYS A 130 -6.24 9.88 26.60
CA LYS A 130 -4.80 9.56 26.52
C LYS A 130 -4.21 9.00 27.83
N HIS A 131 -4.79 9.34 28.97
CA HIS A 131 -4.32 8.96 30.30
C HIS A 131 -5.21 7.86 30.92
N GLY A 132 -5.07 6.62 30.42
CA GLY A 132 -5.56 5.42 31.12
C GLY A 132 -7.00 5.01 30.81
N SER A 133 -7.49 5.24 29.59
CA SER A 133 -8.82 4.80 29.17
C SER A 133 -8.85 3.39 28.55
N THR A 134 -10.01 2.74 28.63
CA THR A 134 -10.27 1.43 28.03
C THR A 134 -10.26 1.49 26.49
N LYS A 135 -10.16 0.33 25.82
CA LYS A 135 -10.20 0.24 24.34
C LYS A 135 -11.50 0.84 23.78
N GLU A 136 -12.62 0.64 24.45
CA GLU A 136 -13.95 1.13 24.05
C GLU A 136 -14.04 2.66 24.13
N ALA A 137 -13.53 3.25 25.22
CA ALA A 137 -13.50 4.69 25.39
C ALA A 137 -12.61 5.38 24.34
N ARG A 138 -11.49 4.74 23.97
CA ARG A 138 -10.62 5.19 22.87
C ARG A 138 -11.35 5.15 21.52
N GLN A 139 -12.04 4.05 21.24
CA GLN A 139 -12.82 3.91 20.01
C GLN A 139 -13.99 4.89 19.94
N HIS A 140 -14.68 5.13 21.05
CA HIS A 140 -15.72 6.15 21.14
C HIS A 140 -15.19 7.57 20.93
N PHE A 141 -13.94 7.84 21.31
CA PHE A 141 -13.30 9.12 21.02
C PHE A 141 -12.98 9.26 19.53
N LEU A 142 -12.43 8.20 18.90
CA LEU A 142 -12.12 8.17 17.48
C LEU A 142 -13.36 8.23 16.58
N SER A 143 -14.52 7.76 17.06
CA SER A 143 -15.80 7.89 16.34
C SER A 143 -16.39 9.30 16.37
N LYS A 144 -15.88 10.19 17.24
CA LYS A 144 -16.33 11.59 17.37
C LYS A 144 -15.42 12.60 16.69
N PHE A 145 -14.11 12.38 16.72
CA PHE A 145 -13.11 13.37 16.31
C PHE A 145 -12.16 12.80 15.26
N ASP A 146 -11.93 13.57 14.20
CA ASP A 146 -10.87 13.32 13.25
C ASP A 146 -9.75 14.36 13.44
N PHE A 147 -8.54 13.89 13.68
CA PHE A 147 -7.41 14.72 14.09
C PHE A 147 -6.09 14.06 13.68
N SER A 148 -4.98 14.81 13.80
CA SER A 148 -3.66 14.25 13.50
C SER A 148 -3.23 13.21 14.53
N LEU A 149 -2.92 12.01 14.05
CA LEU A 149 -2.58 10.86 14.90
C LEU A 149 -1.16 10.91 15.47
N SER A 150 -0.36 11.91 15.09
CA SER A 150 1.01 12.12 15.58
C SER A 150 1.18 12.08 17.11
N HIS A 151 0.13 12.44 17.87
CA HIS A 151 0.14 12.46 19.34
C HIS A 151 -0.69 11.34 19.98
N TRP A 152 -1.32 10.50 19.17
CA TRP A 152 -2.12 9.35 19.59
C TRP A 152 -1.20 8.20 20.00
N LYS A 153 -1.59 7.46 21.03
CA LYS A 153 -0.88 6.23 21.40
C LYS A 153 -1.32 5.13 20.44
N PRO A 154 -0.44 4.21 20.01
CA PRO A 154 -0.89 3.06 19.24
C PRO A 154 -1.99 2.28 19.96
N ASP A 155 -2.91 1.72 19.20
CA ASP A 155 -3.97 0.81 19.66
C ASP A 155 -3.44 -0.64 19.72
N TYR A 156 -2.45 -0.96 18.89
CA TYR A 156 -1.74 -2.23 18.85
C TYR A 156 -0.26 -2.01 18.52
N VAL A 157 0.64 -2.81 19.08
CA VAL A 157 2.10 -2.66 18.94
C VAL A 157 2.73 -4.01 18.66
N VAL A 158 3.42 -4.11 17.53
CA VAL A 158 4.27 -5.26 17.22
C VAL A 158 5.62 -5.10 17.91
N GLU A 159 6.09 -6.13 18.59
CA GLU A 159 7.41 -6.12 19.22
C GLU A 159 8.53 -6.00 18.18
N SER A 160 9.59 -5.26 18.51
CA SER A 160 10.75 -5.07 17.61
C SER A 160 11.52 -6.36 17.32
N SER A 161 11.32 -7.41 18.12
CA SER A 161 11.86 -8.77 17.90
C SER A 161 11.34 -9.38 16.60
N PHE A 162 10.11 -9.03 16.18
CA PHE A 162 9.47 -9.52 14.97
C PHE A 162 9.82 -8.72 13.71
N ILE A 163 10.81 -7.83 13.77
CA ILE A 163 11.19 -7.01 12.62
C ILE A 163 11.44 -7.87 11.39
N ARG A 164 10.63 -7.65 10.36
CA ARG A 164 10.76 -8.36 9.09
C ARG A 164 11.89 -7.72 8.31
N LYS A 165 12.84 -8.57 7.92
CA LYS A 165 13.83 -8.23 6.91
C LYS A 165 13.31 -8.72 5.57
N LEU A 166 13.80 -8.13 4.49
CA LEU A 166 13.46 -8.60 3.15
C LEU A 166 13.69 -10.11 3.11
N PRO A 167 12.71 -10.89 2.65
CA PRO A 167 12.93 -12.32 2.49
C PRO A 167 14.12 -12.46 1.54
N MET A 168 15.06 -13.36 1.87
CA MET A 168 16.23 -13.64 1.04
C MET A 168 15.79 -14.34 -0.24
N ILE A 169 15.01 -13.66 -1.07
CA ILE A 169 14.52 -14.18 -2.34
C ILE A 169 15.47 -13.67 -3.40
N SER A 170 16.55 -14.45 -3.56
CA SER A 170 17.30 -14.68 -4.79
C SER A 170 17.39 -13.53 -5.81
N THR A 171 17.98 -12.42 -5.40
CA THR A 171 19.22 -11.93 -6.03
C THR A 171 19.94 -11.22 -4.92
N THR A 172 20.59 -12.02 -4.08
CA THR A 172 21.18 -11.51 -2.86
C THR A 172 22.14 -10.37 -3.19
N LYS A 173 22.31 -9.43 -2.27
CA LYS A 173 23.50 -8.55 -2.26
C LYS A 173 24.76 -9.36 -2.55
N SER A 174 24.84 -10.59 -2.04
CA SER A 174 25.87 -11.57 -2.39
C SER A 174 25.81 -12.06 -3.84
N ASP A 175 24.67 -12.32 -4.49
CA ASP A 175 24.61 -12.70 -5.92
C ASP A 175 24.96 -11.52 -6.85
N LEU A 176 24.59 -10.29 -6.52
CA LEU A 176 25.06 -9.09 -7.24
C LEU A 176 26.55 -8.77 -6.99
N ILE A 177 27.12 -9.30 -5.91
CA ILE A 177 28.55 -9.21 -5.59
C ILE A 177 29.34 -10.43 -6.12
N ASN A 178 28.69 -11.60 -6.26
CA ASN A 178 29.29 -12.90 -6.61
C ASN A 178 29.01 -13.33 -8.05
N ARG A 179 28.04 -12.74 -8.77
CA ARG A 179 27.82 -12.99 -10.22
C ARG A 179 28.97 -12.50 -11.10
N THR A 180 29.90 -11.74 -10.55
CA THR A 180 31.21 -11.53 -11.16
C THR A 180 32.27 -12.02 -10.19
N GLU A 181 33.22 -12.83 -10.68
CA GLU A 181 34.58 -12.81 -10.13
C GLU A 181 35.11 -11.39 -10.32
N SER A 182 34.72 -10.50 -9.41
CA SER A 182 34.84 -9.07 -9.65
C SER A 182 36.32 -8.72 -9.70
N THR A 183 36.79 -8.29 -10.86
CA THR A 183 38.10 -7.67 -11.00
C THR A 183 38.21 -6.50 -9.99
N LEU A 184 39.41 -6.17 -9.54
CA LEU A 184 39.64 -5.04 -8.62
C LEU A 184 38.98 -3.73 -9.12
N LEU A 185 38.94 -3.56 -10.44
CA LEU A 185 38.34 -2.43 -11.14
C LEU A 185 36.80 -2.40 -10.95
N GLU A 186 36.11 -3.54 -11.03
CA GLU A 186 34.68 -3.61 -10.76
C GLU A 186 34.34 -3.24 -9.31
N ARG A 187 35.14 -3.69 -8.34
CA ARG A 187 34.96 -3.31 -6.93
C ARG A 187 35.16 -1.82 -6.71
N LEU A 188 36.12 -1.20 -7.42
CA LEU A 188 36.40 0.22 -7.34
C LEU A 188 35.20 1.07 -7.80
N PHE A 189 34.49 0.66 -8.86
CA PHE A 189 33.29 1.36 -9.33
C PHE A 189 31.99 0.91 -8.63
N HIS A 190 32.01 -0.23 -7.95
CA HIS A 190 30.82 -0.80 -7.33
C HIS A 190 30.30 0.05 -6.16
N TYR A 191 31.15 0.40 -5.20
CA TYR A 191 30.72 1.14 -4.01
C TYR A 191 30.32 2.61 -4.31
N PRO A 192 31.07 3.36 -5.14
CA PRO A 192 30.64 4.70 -5.55
C PRO A 192 29.30 4.70 -6.28
N SER A 193 29.05 3.71 -7.16
CA SER A 193 27.76 3.61 -7.84
C SER A 193 26.62 3.24 -6.88
N LEU A 194 26.88 2.43 -5.84
CA LEU A 194 25.89 2.18 -4.79
C LEU A 194 25.56 3.42 -3.98
N LEU A 195 26.58 4.23 -3.63
CA LEU A 195 26.38 5.49 -2.93
C LEU A 195 25.57 6.47 -3.80
N LEU A 196 25.92 6.58 -5.08
CA LEU A 196 25.17 7.41 -6.02
C LEU A 196 23.71 6.92 -6.17
N GLY A 197 23.50 5.61 -6.29
CA GLY A 197 22.17 5.00 -6.30
C GLY A 197 21.37 5.31 -5.03
N TYR A 198 22.01 5.24 -3.86
CA TYR A 198 21.39 5.63 -2.59
C TYR A 198 20.95 7.10 -2.59
N VAL A 199 21.81 7.99 -3.09
CA VAL A 199 21.46 9.42 -3.24
C VAL A 199 20.28 9.58 -4.19
N CYS A 200 20.30 8.97 -5.38
CA CYS A 200 19.21 9.05 -6.37
C CYS A 200 17.87 8.56 -5.78
N VAL A 201 17.86 7.42 -5.09
CA VAL A 201 16.67 6.85 -4.44
C VAL A 201 16.09 7.80 -3.41
N ASN A 202 16.94 8.39 -2.56
CA ASN A 202 16.49 9.28 -1.49
C ASN A 202 16.17 10.70 -1.96
N VAL A 203 16.67 11.12 -3.12
CA VAL A 203 16.37 12.42 -3.73
C VAL A 203 15.08 12.37 -4.54
N PHE A 204 14.97 11.44 -5.50
CA PHE A 204 13.81 11.37 -6.40
C PHE A 204 13.21 9.97 -6.55
N GLY A 205 14.00 8.89 -6.54
CA GLY A 205 13.51 7.54 -6.89
C GLY A 205 12.31 7.08 -6.04
N ARG A 206 12.41 7.20 -4.70
CA ARG A 206 11.31 6.86 -3.78
C ARG A 206 10.07 7.74 -4.01
N ARG A 207 10.27 9.01 -4.38
CA ARG A 207 9.17 9.97 -4.60
C ARG A 207 8.41 9.70 -5.88
N LEU A 208 9.10 9.27 -6.93
CA LEU A 208 8.48 8.83 -8.18
C LEU A 208 7.73 7.51 -8.00
N MET A 209 8.30 6.60 -7.21
CA MET A 209 7.69 5.30 -6.95
C MET A 209 6.49 5.39 -5.99
N PHE A 210 6.50 6.33 -5.04
CA PHE A 210 5.45 6.53 -4.03
C PHE A 210 5.02 8.00 -3.93
N PRO A 211 4.40 8.56 -4.99
CA PRO A 211 4.01 9.97 -5.02
C PRO A 211 3.03 10.35 -3.92
N GLY A 212 2.19 9.42 -3.43
CA GLY A 212 1.28 9.65 -2.30
C GLY A 212 1.96 10.08 -0.99
N SER A 213 3.26 9.83 -0.84
CA SER A 213 4.06 10.30 0.31
C SER A 213 4.53 11.76 0.20
N LEU A 214 4.37 12.39 -0.97
CA LEU A 214 4.82 13.76 -1.21
C LEU A 214 3.97 14.75 -0.42
N GLN A 215 4.64 15.68 0.28
CA GLN A 215 3.97 16.70 1.08
C GLN A 215 2.96 17.55 0.29
N LEU A 216 3.30 17.89 -0.96
CA LEU A 216 2.43 18.67 -1.83
C LEU A 216 1.18 17.88 -2.24
N LEU A 217 1.36 16.62 -2.68
CA LEU A 217 0.23 15.76 -3.04
C LEU A 217 -0.67 15.50 -1.82
N ARG A 218 -0.08 15.17 -0.66
CA ARG A 218 -0.84 14.98 0.60
C ARG A 218 -1.72 16.17 0.96
N GLN A 219 -1.27 17.39 0.68
CA GLN A 219 -2.07 18.58 0.92
C GLN A 219 -3.19 18.75 -0.12
N MET A 220 -2.89 18.53 -1.41
CA MET A 220 -3.92 18.54 -2.46
C MET A 220 -5.02 17.52 -2.19
N MET A 221 -4.65 16.38 -1.60
CA MET A 221 -5.55 15.30 -1.24
C MET A 221 -6.23 15.49 0.13
N GLU A 222 -5.88 16.51 0.94
CA GLU A 222 -6.39 16.64 2.32
C GLU A 222 -7.93 16.63 2.36
N ARG A 223 -8.60 17.35 1.45
CA ARG A 223 -10.07 17.40 1.37
C ARG A 223 -10.69 16.06 0.93
N PRO A 224 -10.31 15.48 -0.24
CA PRO A 224 -10.78 14.14 -0.63
C PRO A 224 -10.59 13.07 0.45
N LEU A 225 -9.46 13.06 1.16
CA LEU A 225 -9.19 12.09 2.22
C LEU A 225 -10.13 12.28 3.43
N LEU A 226 -10.43 13.52 3.82
CA LEU A 226 -11.39 13.78 4.91
C LEU A 226 -12.81 13.35 4.53
N ASP A 227 -13.22 13.57 3.28
CA ASP A 227 -14.54 13.18 2.78
C ASP A 227 -14.65 11.64 2.67
N GLY A 228 -13.61 10.98 2.16
CA GLY A 228 -13.50 9.52 2.10
C GLY A 228 -13.56 8.89 3.50
N ARG A 229 -12.77 9.41 4.45
CA ARG A 229 -12.82 8.94 5.85
C ARG A 229 -14.17 9.18 6.50
N THR A 230 -14.83 10.30 6.21
CA THR A 230 -16.20 10.58 6.68
C THR A 230 -17.18 9.54 6.16
N THR A 231 -17.09 9.19 4.89
CA THR A 231 -17.92 8.15 4.26
C THR A 231 -17.73 6.82 4.98
N LEU A 232 -16.48 6.40 5.20
CA LEU A 232 -16.16 5.15 5.88
C LEU A 232 -16.69 5.13 7.33
N ILE A 233 -16.42 6.17 8.12
CA ILE A 233 -16.78 6.20 9.54
C ILE A 233 -18.30 6.38 9.73
N VAL A 234 -18.93 7.29 8.98
CA VAL A 234 -20.35 7.62 9.17
C VAL A 234 -21.26 6.62 8.45
N ARG A 235 -21.02 6.35 7.16
CA ARG A 235 -21.90 5.48 6.36
C ARG A 235 -21.58 4.00 6.53
N ASN A 236 -20.30 3.64 6.50
CA ASN A 236 -19.89 2.23 6.61
C ASN A 236 -19.61 1.78 8.05
N ARG A 237 -19.81 2.67 9.05
CA ARG A 237 -19.61 2.40 10.48
C ARG A 237 -18.21 1.87 10.79
N ALA A 238 -17.22 2.35 10.04
CA ALA A 238 -15.85 1.91 10.18
C ALA A 238 -15.23 2.40 11.51
N LYS A 239 -14.32 1.58 12.05
CA LYS A 239 -13.53 1.89 13.26
C LYS A 239 -12.08 2.14 12.85
N ARG A 240 -11.50 3.25 13.33
CA ARG A 240 -10.13 3.65 13.01
C ARG A 240 -9.16 3.18 14.10
N TYR A 241 -7.96 2.78 13.70
CA TYR A 241 -6.91 2.33 14.63
C TYR A 241 -5.54 2.85 14.20
N LEU A 242 -4.63 2.98 15.16
CA LEU A 242 -3.22 3.27 14.91
C LEU A 242 -2.37 2.07 15.32
N LEU A 243 -1.76 1.40 14.35
CA LEU A 243 -0.91 0.23 14.59
C LEU A 243 0.55 0.65 14.62
N ARG A 244 1.36 0.14 15.56
CA ARG A 244 2.81 0.33 15.54
C ARG A 244 3.50 -0.91 15.01
N THR A 245 4.32 -0.71 13.99
CA THR A 245 5.14 -1.75 13.35
C THR A 245 6.37 -2.08 14.19
N ALA A 246 6.99 -3.23 13.91
CA ALA A 246 8.23 -3.65 14.57
C ALA A 246 9.40 -2.68 14.35
N ASP A 247 9.43 -1.99 13.20
CA ASP A 247 10.42 -0.95 12.88
C ASP A 247 10.05 0.46 13.41
N GLY A 248 8.99 0.56 14.21
CA GLY A 248 8.63 1.77 14.96
C GLY A 248 7.78 2.78 14.21
N ASN A 249 7.31 2.47 12.99
CA ASN A 249 6.36 3.30 12.28
C ASN A 249 4.95 3.13 12.87
N ASN A 250 4.16 4.21 12.88
CA ASN A 250 2.74 4.15 13.18
C ASN A 250 1.95 4.20 11.87
N ILE A 251 1.03 3.25 11.70
CA ILE A 251 0.24 3.01 10.49
C ILE A 251 -1.23 3.28 10.81
N ASP A 252 -1.79 4.23 10.09
CA ASP A 252 -3.20 4.60 10.17
C ASP A 252 -4.06 3.56 9.42
N THR A 253 -4.99 2.93 10.13
CA THR A 253 -5.82 1.86 9.61
C THR A 253 -7.30 2.09 9.91
N VAL A 254 -8.14 1.45 9.11
CA VAL A 254 -9.58 1.49 9.26
C VAL A 254 -10.16 0.09 9.05
N PHE A 255 -11.10 -0.30 9.89
CA PHE A 255 -11.73 -1.60 9.87
C PHE A 255 -13.25 -1.48 9.79
N ILE A 256 -13.86 -2.22 8.87
CA ILE A 256 -15.30 -2.40 8.74
C ILE A 256 -15.62 -3.85 9.10
N ASP A 257 -16.34 -4.04 10.21
CA ASP A 257 -16.79 -5.34 10.67
C ASP A 257 -18.21 -5.62 10.16
N ARG A 258 -18.39 -6.75 9.47
CA ARG A 258 -19.68 -7.18 8.93
C ARG A 258 -20.13 -8.55 9.44
N ARG A 259 -19.43 -9.13 10.43
CA ARG A 259 -19.80 -10.45 10.98
C ARG A 259 -21.23 -10.46 11.54
N ASP A 260 -21.64 -9.36 12.18
CA ASP A 260 -22.98 -9.19 12.78
C ASP A 260 -24.03 -8.61 11.82
N SER A 261 -23.70 -8.44 10.53
CA SER A 261 -24.61 -7.83 9.55
C SER A 261 -25.53 -8.87 8.93
N ASN A 262 -26.81 -8.86 9.31
CA ASN A 262 -27.86 -9.69 8.70
C ASN A 262 -28.05 -9.45 7.19
N GLN A 263 -27.47 -8.38 6.65
CA GLN A 263 -27.64 -7.97 5.24
C GLN A 263 -26.58 -8.58 4.31
N THR A 264 -25.49 -9.15 4.84
CA THR A 264 -24.32 -9.55 4.05
C THR A 264 -23.78 -10.91 4.47
N HIS A 265 -23.88 -11.91 3.59
CA HIS A 265 -23.38 -13.27 3.85
C HIS A 265 -21.84 -13.37 3.92
N ASN A 266 -21.13 -12.39 3.34
CA ASN A 266 -19.67 -12.41 3.20
C ASN A 266 -18.90 -11.85 4.41
N GLY A 267 -19.60 -11.41 5.47
CA GLY A 267 -19.00 -10.68 6.58
C GLY A 267 -17.96 -11.46 7.41
N HIS A 268 -17.97 -12.80 7.34
CA HIS A 268 -16.99 -13.65 8.02
C HIS A 268 -15.61 -13.66 7.34
N THR A 269 -15.56 -13.29 6.06
CA THR A 269 -14.29 -13.17 5.33
C THR A 269 -13.77 -11.74 5.44
N LEU A 270 -12.52 -11.61 5.85
CA LEU A 270 -11.81 -10.33 5.90
C LEU A 270 -11.06 -10.09 4.60
N VAL A 271 -11.27 -8.92 4.00
CA VAL A 271 -10.45 -8.45 2.90
C VAL A 271 -9.46 -7.40 3.41
N VAL A 272 -8.17 -7.70 3.36
CA VAL A 272 -7.10 -6.73 3.63
C VAL A 272 -6.68 -6.08 2.32
N THR A 273 -6.80 -4.76 2.23
CA THR A 273 -6.54 -4.03 0.98
C THR A 273 -5.14 -3.41 0.93
N CYS A 274 -4.42 -3.63 -0.15
CA CYS A 274 -3.10 -3.08 -0.45
C CYS A 274 -3.21 -2.09 -1.63
N GLU A 275 -3.15 -0.79 -1.32
CA GLU A 275 -3.49 0.31 -2.24
C GLU A 275 -2.48 0.56 -3.37
N GLY A 276 -2.72 1.53 -4.25
CA GLY A 276 -1.75 1.94 -5.29
C GLY A 276 -0.63 2.85 -4.77
N ASN A 277 0.22 3.37 -5.68
CA ASN A 277 1.36 4.25 -5.36
C ASN A 277 0.98 5.70 -4.98
N ALA A 278 -0.24 6.10 -5.33
CA ALA A 278 -0.92 7.30 -4.89
C ALA A 278 -2.29 6.98 -4.24
N GLY A 279 -2.52 5.69 -3.93
CA GLY A 279 -3.75 5.23 -3.30
C GLY A 279 -3.71 5.41 -1.79
N PHE A 280 -4.90 5.60 -1.21
CA PHE A 280 -5.13 5.74 0.22
C PHE A 280 -6.36 4.91 0.57
N TYR A 281 -6.42 4.37 1.79
CA TYR A 281 -7.58 3.56 2.20
C TYR A 281 -8.89 4.36 2.12
N GLU A 282 -8.82 5.69 2.27
CA GLU A 282 -9.97 6.58 2.19
C GLU A 282 -10.58 6.66 0.79
N MET A 283 -9.80 6.38 -0.26
CA MET A 283 -10.17 6.62 -1.65
C MET A 283 -9.40 5.71 -2.61
N GLY A 284 -9.55 4.41 -2.43
CA GLY A 284 -8.78 3.42 -3.16
C GLY A 284 -9.56 2.13 -3.38
N CYS A 285 -8.84 1.01 -3.39
CA CYS A 285 -9.42 -0.30 -3.68
C CYS A 285 -10.32 -0.84 -2.57
N MET A 286 -10.40 -0.19 -1.40
CA MET A 286 -11.35 -0.54 -0.32
C MET A 286 -12.81 -0.56 -0.75
N SER A 287 -13.26 0.31 -1.66
CA SER A 287 -14.69 0.41 -2.00
C SER A 287 -15.24 -0.89 -2.59
N THR A 288 -14.46 -1.58 -3.41
CA THR A 288 -14.88 -2.81 -4.10
C THR A 288 -15.29 -3.95 -3.15
N PRO A 289 -14.46 -4.39 -2.18
CA PRO A 289 -14.88 -5.41 -1.20
C PRO A 289 -15.94 -4.89 -0.21
N ILE A 290 -15.98 -3.58 0.05
CA ILE A 290 -17.08 -2.98 0.84
C ILE A 290 -18.40 -3.14 0.08
N GLU A 291 -18.47 -2.85 -1.21
CA GLU A 291 -19.69 -3.04 -1.98
C GLU A 291 -20.08 -4.53 -2.05
N ALA A 292 -19.10 -5.42 -2.22
CA ALA A 292 -19.29 -6.86 -2.26
C ALA A 292 -19.65 -7.53 -0.90
N GLY A 293 -19.87 -6.73 0.17
CA GLY A 293 -20.42 -7.22 1.44
C GLY A 293 -19.41 -7.86 2.42
N TYR A 294 -18.10 -7.73 2.18
CA TYR A 294 -17.07 -8.31 3.06
C TYR A 294 -16.79 -7.44 4.31
N SER A 295 -16.17 -8.05 5.33
CA SER A 295 -15.41 -7.26 6.32
C SER A 295 -14.13 -6.76 5.65
N VAL A 296 -13.71 -5.52 5.93
CA VAL A 296 -12.58 -4.91 5.20
C VAL A 296 -11.63 -4.19 6.16
N LEU A 297 -10.33 -4.44 6.02
CA LEU A 297 -9.26 -3.76 6.74
C LEU A 297 -8.36 -3.02 5.76
N GLY A 298 -8.43 -1.70 5.82
CA GLY A 298 -7.60 -0.80 5.03
C GLY A 298 -6.50 -0.15 5.87
N TRP A 299 -5.42 0.23 5.20
CA TRP A 299 -4.26 0.84 5.85
C TRP A 299 -3.54 1.80 4.91
N ASN A 300 -2.98 2.86 5.48
CA ASN A 300 -2.17 3.82 4.74
C ASN A 300 -0.70 3.46 4.87
N ARG A 301 -0.01 3.39 3.74
CA ARG A 301 1.42 3.08 3.63
C ARG A 301 2.30 4.01 4.49
N PRO A 302 3.55 3.62 4.81
CA PRO A 302 4.49 4.52 5.46
C PRO A 302 4.62 5.87 4.73
N GLY A 303 4.35 6.96 5.45
CA GLY A 303 4.38 8.33 4.93
C GLY A 303 3.12 8.80 4.18
N PHE A 304 2.08 7.96 4.07
CA PHE A 304 0.79 8.30 3.47
C PHE A 304 -0.24 8.66 4.54
N GLY A 305 -1.21 9.53 4.22
CA GLY A 305 -2.30 9.89 5.15
C GLY A 305 -1.75 10.38 6.50
N GLU A 306 -2.19 9.78 7.61
CA GLU A 306 -1.65 10.01 8.96
C GLU A 306 -0.58 8.98 9.39
N SER A 307 -0.18 8.06 8.51
CA SER A 307 0.91 7.12 8.76
C SER A 307 2.27 7.82 8.80
N SER A 308 3.13 7.40 9.72
CA SER A 308 4.49 7.92 9.85
C SER A 308 5.48 7.18 8.92
N GLY A 309 6.75 7.55 8.98
CA GLY A 309 7.81 6.85 8.25
C GLY A 309 7.97 7.31 6.80
N HIS A 310 8.68 6.49 6.03
CA HIS A 310 8.92 6.70 4.60
C HIS A 310 8.67 5.39 3.85
N PRO A 311 8.07 5.44 2.64
CA PRO A 311 7.77 4.24 1.89
C PRO A 311 9.03 3.58 1.35
N GLY A 312 9.04 2.26 1.32
CA GLY A 312 10.18 1.46 0.88
C GLY A 312 9.93 -0.01 1.17
N THR A 313 10.73 -0.89 0.58
CA THR A 313 10.50 -2.33 0.64
C THR A 313 10.39 -2.86 2.07
N VAL A 314 11.32 -2.49 2.96
CA VAL A 314 11.32 -2.92 4.37
C VAL A 314 10.16 -2.33 5.17
N SER A 315 9.88 -1.04 5.03
CA SER A 315 8.81 -0.40 5.80
C SER A 315 7.42 -0.87 5.35
N GLU A 316 7.25 -1.17 4.06
CA GLU A 316 6.04 -1.79 3.49
C GLU A 316 5.77 -3.16 4.12
N ILE A 317 6.74 -4.07 4.12
CA ILE A 317 6.54 -5.43 4.68
C ILE A 317 6.30 -5.41 6.19
N ASN A 318 6.97 -4.52 6.94
CA ASN A 318 6.72 -4.38 8.37
C ASN A 318 5.35 -3.76 8.67
N SER A 319 4.82 -2.95 7.74
CA SER A 319 3.48 -2.37 7.87
C SER A 319 2.39 -3.41 7.64
N ILE A 320 2.46 -4.17 6.55
CA ILE A 320 1.47 -5.21 6.27
C ILE A 320 1.55 -6.37 7.28
N ASP A 321 2.73 -6.71 7.81
CA ASP A 321 2.85 -7.69 8.91
C ASP A 321 2.11 -7.22 10.17
N ALA A 322 2.20 -5.92 10.52
CA ALA A 322 1.45 -5.36 11.65
C ALA A 322 -0.06 -5.38 11.42
N VAL A 323 -0.50 -5.13 10.18
CA VAL A 323 -1.92 -5.21 9.79
C VAL A 323 -2.44 -6.64 9.89
N MET A 324 -1.68 -7.63 9.39
CA MET A 324 -2.04 -9.05 9.46
C MET A 324 -2.09 -9.56 10.90
N ARG A 325 -1.08 -9.26 11.70
CA ARG A 325 -1.06 -9.62 13.13
C ARG A 325 -2.22 -8.99 13.87
N TYR A 326 -2.52 -7.72 13.61
CA TYR A 326 -3.70 -7.08 14.19
C TYR A 326 -5.00 -7.78 13.80
N ALA A 327 -5.15 -8.19 12.54
CA ALA A 327 -6.32 -8.93 12.08
C ALA A 327 -6.50 -10.29 12.80
N ILE A 328 -5.40 -11.00 13.05
CA ILE A 328 -5.42 -12.33 13.67
C ILE A 328 -5.53 -12.23 15.20
N GLU A 329 -4.63 -11.46 15.82
CA GLU A 329 -4.45 -11.42 17.27
C GLU A 329 -5.52 -10.58 17.98
N GLU A 330 -5.99 -9.48 17.35
CA GLU A 330 -6.93 -8.53 17.97
C GLU A 330 -8.32 -8.55 17.34
N LEU A 331 -8.44 -8.73 16.02
CA LEU A 331 -9.75 -8.83 15.36
C LEU A 331 -10.29 -10.27 15.30
N HIS A 332 -9.45 -11.26 15.62
CA HIS A 332 -9.77 -12.68 15.71
C HIS A 332 -10.30 -13.29 14.40
N PHE A 333 -9.78 -12.86 13.25
CA PHE A 333 -9.97 -13.60 12.01
C PHE A 333 -8.99 -14.77 11.92
N LEU A 334 -9.48 -15.92 11.47
CA LEU A 334 -8.62 -17.04 11.09
C LEU A 334 -7.89 -16.69 9.79
N VAL A 335 -6.68 -17.21 9.60
CA VAL A 335 -5.86 -16.89 8.42
C VAL A 335 -6.57 -17.32 7.13
N ASP A 336 -7.23 -18.48 7.15
CA ASP A 336 -8.03 -19.05 6.05
C ASP A 336 -9.33 -18.29 5.74
N ASP A 337 -9.71 -17.34 6.59
CA ASP A 337 -10.80 -16.38 6.37
C ASP A 337 -10.31 -15.03 5.82
N ILE A 338 -9.00 -14.86 5.57
CA ILE A 338 -8.41 -13.62 5.09
C ILE A 338 -8.09 -13.71 3.59
N VAL A 339 -8.63 -12.75 2.82
CA VAL A 339 -8.27 -12.49 1.42
C VAL A 339 -7.41 -11.23 1.36
N ILE A 340 -6.31 -11.26 0.60
CA ILE A 340 -5.54 -10.04 0.33
C ILE A 340 -5.91 -9.51 -1.04
N PHE A 341 -6.35 -8.26 -1.09
CA PHE A 341 -6.69 -7.57 -2.32
C PHE A 341 -5.68 -6.48 -2.60
N ALA A 342 -4.95 -6.57 -3.71
CA ALA A 342 -3.95 -5.58 -4.09
C ALA A 342 -4.31 -4.86 -5.37
N TRP A 343 -3.99 -3.57 -5.42
CA TRP A 343 -4.01 -2.76 -6.62
C TRP A 343 -2.60 -2.25 -6.95
N SER A 344 -2.14 -2.45 -8.20
CA SER A 344 -0.91 -1.87 -8.72
C SER A 344 0.33 -2.23 -7.87
N ILE A 345 1.09 -1.24 -7.39
CA ILE A 345 2.26 -1.43 -6.52
C ILE A 345 1.92 -2.14 -5.19
N GLY A 346 0.63 -2.18 -4.79
CA GLY A 346 0.12 -2.99 -3.68
C GLY A 346 0.41 -4.48 -3.81
N GLY A 347 0.67 -4.95 -5.03
CA GLY A 347 1.07 -6.32 -5.30
C GLY A 347 2.28 -6.77 -4.48
N TYR A 348 3.24 -5.87 -4.20
CA TYR A 348 4.42 -6.24 -3.41
C TYR A 348 4.06 -6.62 -1.97
N SER A 349 3.27 -5.79 -1.29
CA SER A 349 2.83 -6.04 0.07
C SER A 349 1.93 -7.29 0.14
N ALA A 350 1.08 -7.50 -0.87
CA ALA A 350 0.22 -8.68 -0.95
C ALA A 350 0.98 -9.98 -1.23
N CYS A 351 1.87 -10.01 -2.23
CA CYS A 351 2.68 -11.18 -2.52
C CYS A 351 3.61 -11.52 -1.34
N TRP A 352 4.20 -10.52 -0.67
CA TRP A 352 4.96 -10.78 0.56
C TRP A 352 4.10 -11.39 1.66
N THR A 353 2.86 -10.90 1.82
CA THR A 353 1.91 -11.44 2.80
C THR A 353 1.60 -12.89 2.51
N ALA A 354 1.29 -13.23 1.26
CA ALA A 354 1.00 -14.60 0.85
C ALA A 354 2.14 -15.57 1.17
N VAL A 355 3.39 -15.14 0.99
CA VAL A 355 4.55 -15.97 1.28
C VAL A 355 4.70 -16.25 2.79
N ASN A 356 4.34 -15.28 3.64
CA ASN A 356 4.51 -15.39 5.09
C ASN A 356 3.27 -15.91 5.83
N TYR A 357 2.11 -15.86 5.19
CA TYR A 357 0.82 -16.34 5.67
C TYR A 357 0.24 -17.26 4.57
N GLN A 358 0.81 -18.46 4.42
CA GLN A 358 0.51 -19.36 3.30
C GLN A 358 -0.95 -19.83 3.27
N ASP A 359 -1.59 -19.88 4.43
CA ASP A 359 -2.95 -20.39 4.60
C ASP A 359 -4.03 -19.31 4.34
N ILE A 360 -3.67 -18.14 3.81
CA ILE A 360 -4.68 -17.14 3.43
C ILE A 360 -5.66 -17.73 2.42
N ARG A 361 -6.91 -17.26 2.49
CA ARG A 361 -7.99 -17.73 1.60
C ARG A 361 -7.70 -17.50 0.12
N GLY A 362 -6.95 -16.44 -0.21
CA GLY A 362 -6.51 -16.18 -1.56
C GLY A 362 -5.99 -14.77 -1.80
N LEU A 363 -5.40 -14.58 -2.99
CA LEU A 363 -4.91 -13.31 -3.50
C LEU A 363 -5.73 -12.81 -4.69
N VAL A 364 -6.25 -11.58 -4.59
CA VAL A 364 -6.84 -10.87 -5.71
C VAL A 364 -5.88 -9.76 -6.13
N LEU A 365 -5.37 -9.81 -7.36
CA LEU A 365 -4.37 -8.89 -7.88
C LEU A 365 -4.97 -8.05 -9.01
N ASP A 366 -5.27 -6.77 -8.77
CA ASP A 366 -5.77 -5.84 -9.79
C ASP A 366 -4.65 -4.94 -10.32
N ALA A 367 -4.42 -4.99 -11.63
CA ALA A 367 -3.42 -4.17 -12.31
C ALA A 367 -2.00 -4.33 -11.73
N VAL A 368 -1.66 -5.53 -11.26
CA VAL A 368 -0.36 -5.84 -10.67
C VAL A 368 0.65 -6.24 -11.75
N PHE A 369 1.90 -5.82 -11.59
CA PHE A 369 3.02 -6.14 -12.46
C PHE A 369 3.88 -7.28 -11.88
N ASP A 370 4.75 -7.88 -12.70
CA ASP A 370 5.69 -8.92 -12.28
C ASP A 370 6.91 -8.35 -11.54
N ASP A 371 7.53 -7.32 -12.10
CA ASP A 371 8.75 -6.66 -11.63
C ASP A 371 8.69 -5.17 -11.93
N VAL A 372 9.12 -4.33 -10.98
CA VAL A 372 9.15 -2.88 -11.16
C VAL A 372 10.28 -2.42 -12.09
N LEU A 373 11.33 -3.23 -12.28
CA LEU A 373 12.51 -2.83 -13.06
C LEU A 373 12.17 -2.37 -14.48
N PRO A 374 11.41 -3.12 -15.31
CA PRO A 374 11.04 -2.69 -16.65
C PRO A 374 10.24 -1.37 -16.66
N LEU A 375 9.36 -1.20 -15.67
CA LEU A 375 8.59 0.03 -15.49
C LEU A 375 9.48 1.22 -15.11
N ALA A 376 10.50 1.01 -14.26
CA ALA A 376 11.47 2.03 -13.88
C ALA A 376 12.40 2.40 -15.05
N GLN A 377 12.90 1.41 -15.79
CA GLN A 377 13.76 1.64 -16.95
C GLN A 377 13.04 2.42 -18.05
N ARG A 378 11.73 2.17 -18.25
CA ARG A 378 10.91 2.95 -19.19
C ARG A 378 10.90 4.46 -18.89
N GLN A 379 10.97 4.84 -17.62
CA GLN A 379 10.92 6.25 -17.20
C GLN A 379 12.28 6.93 -17.16
N MET A 380 13.36 6.18 -17.39
CA MET A 380 14.72 6.68 -17.28
C MET A 380 15.40 6.69 -18.66
N PRO A 381 16.40 7.58 -18.88
CA PRO A 381 17.17 7.56 -20.12
C PRO A 381 17.85 6.20 -20.35
N ALA A 382 17.75 5.65 -21.56
CA ALA A 382 18.27 4.32 -21.90
C ALA A 382 19.76 4.13 -21.55
N ALA A 383 20.58 5.17 -21.69
CA ALA A 383 22.00 5.15 -21.33
C ALA A 383 22.27 4.82 -19.85
N THR A 384 21.27 4.99 -18.98
CA THR A 384 21.38 4.72 -17.53
C THR A 384 20.85 3.35 -17.12
N SER A 385 20.40 2.51 -18.06
CA SER A 385 19.66 1.27 -17.79
C SER A 385 20.34 0.35 -16.77
N LYS A 386 21.66 0.07 -16.90
CA LYS A 386 22.41 -0.77 -15.96
C LYS A 386 22.52 -0.15 -14.56
N PHE A 387 22.63 1.18 -14.48
CA PHE A 387 22.67 1.89 -13.21
C PHE A 387 21.29 1.88 -12.52
N VAL A 388 20.22 2.05 -13.30
CA VAL A 388 18.83 1.93 -12.83
C VAL A 388 18.58 0.53 -12.30
N GLU A 389 18.96 -0.51 -13.05
CA GLU A 389 18.87 -1.90 -12.61
C GLU A 389 19.56 -2.12 -11.27
N LYS A 390 20.84 -1.77 -11.17
CA LYS A 390 21.60 -1.90 -9.93
C LYS A 390 20.93 -1.14 -8.77
N THR A 391 20.44 0.07 -9.03
CA THR A 391 19.81 0.91 -8.00
C THR A 391 18.47 0.34 -7.52
N ILE A 392 17.62 -0.12 -8.43
CA ILE A 392 16.33 -0.74 -8.11
C ILE A 392 16.56 -2.01 -7.30
N ARG A 393 17.41 -2.93 -7.79
CA ARG A 393 17.70 -4.20 -7.10
C ARG A 393 18.25 -4.02 -5.68
N TYR A 394 19.03 -2.96 -5.44
CA TYR A 394 19.61 -2.73 -4.12
C TYR A 394 18.68 -2.04 -3.13
N TYR A 395 17.80 -1.15 -3.59
CA TYR A 395 17.12 -0.20 -2.70
C TYR A 395 15.60 -0.18 -2.82
N LEU A 396 15.03 -0.62 -3.95
CA LEU A 396 13.60 -0.53 -4.28
C LEU A 396 13.14 -1.77 -5.07
N ASP A 397 13.60 -2.96 -4.68
CA ASP A 397 13.31 -4.19 -5.41
C ASP A 397 11.88 -4.68 -5.11
N LEU A 398 10.97 -4.37 -6.04
CA LEU A 398 9.59 -4.82 -6.01
C LEU A 398 9.42 -5.88 -7.09
N ASN A 399 9.76 -7.12 -6.75
CA ASN A 399 9.65 -8.27 -7.62
C ASN A 399 8.54 -9.20 -7.12
N ASN A 400 7.33 -9.01 -7.66
CA ASN A 400 6.13 -9.72 -7.25
C ASN A 400 6.15 -11.17 -7.74
N VAL A 401 6.69 -11.42 -8.94
CA VAL A 401 6.73 -12.78 -9.51
C VAL A 401 7.63 -13.71 -8.69
N GLN A 402 8.77 -13.23 -8.19
CA GLN A 402 9.65 -14.02 -7.33
C GLN A 402 9.00 -14.36 -5.98
N LEU A 403 8.22 -13.42 -5.41
CA LEU A 403 7.43 -13.67 -4.21
C LEU A 403 6.30 -14.67 -4.49
N LEU A 404 5.54 -14.45 -5.55
CA LEU A 404 4.35 -15.25 -5.87
C LEU A 404 4.70 -16.71 -6.18
N LYS A 405 5.90 -17.00 -6.73
CA LYS A 405 6.42 -18.36 -6.92
C LYS A 405 6.58 -19.14 -5.61
N LEU A 406 6.71 -18.46 -4.47
CA LEU A 406 6.83 -19.09 -3.15
C LEU A 406 5.48 -19.24 -2.43
N TYR A 407 4.38 -18.81 -3.05
CA TYR A 407 3.03 -18.96 -2.50
C TYR A 407 2.30 -20.10 -3.20
N ASN A 408 1.81 -21.05 -2.42
CA ASN A 408 1.11 -22.24 -2.94
C ASN A 408 -0.41 -22.06 -3.02
N GLY A 409 -0.97 -21.06 -2.32
CA GLY A 409 -2.42 -20.86 -2.29
C GLY A 409 -2.97 -20.26 -3.61
N PRO A 410 -4.30 -20.06 -3.66
CA PRO A 410 -4.97 -19.60 -4.86
C PRO A 410 -4.75 -18.09 -5.07
N PHE A 411 -4.62 -17.71 -6.34
CA PHE A 411 -4.55 -16.31 -6.75
C PHE A 411 -5.32 -16.11 -8.05
N TYR A 412 -5.73 -14.88 -8.28
CA TYR A 412 -6.35 -14.50 -9.54
C TYR A 412 -5.97 -13.03 -9.87
N LEU A 413 -5.75 -12.77 -11.16
CA LEU A 413 -5.24 -11.53 -11.73
C LEU A 413 -6.32 -10.85 -12.58
N ILE A 414 -6.63 -9.60 -12.22
CA ILE A 414 -7.45 -8.69 -13.01
C ILE A 414 -6.51 -7.83 -13.84
N ARG A 415 -6.56 -8.02 -15.16
CA ARG A 415 -5.77 -7.23 -16.10
C ARG A 415 -6.62 -6.14 -16.72
N ARG A 416 -6.20 -4.91 -16.53
CA ARG A 416 -6.80 -3.75 -17.18
C ARG A 416 -6.30 -3.65 -18.61
N THR A 417 -7.21 -3.75 -19.59
CA THR A 417 -6.84 -3.87 -21.01
C THR A 417 -6.30 -2.56 -21.60
N GLN A 418 -6.67 -1.41 -21.02
CA GLN A 418 -6.25 -0.08 -21.46
C GLN A 418 -5.25 0.57 -20.50
N ASP A 419 -4.56 -0.23 -19.70
CA ASP A 419 -3.64 0.25 -18.65
C ASP A 419 -2.42 0.98 -19.23
N GLU A 420 -2.33 2.29 -18.95
CA GLU A 420 -1.28 3.19 -19.38
C GLU A 420 -0.04 3.22 -18.46
N ILE A 421 -0.15 2.61 -17.27
CA ILE A 421 0.87 2.61 -16.22
C ILE A 421 1.67 1.31 -16.26
N ILE A 422 0.96 0.17 -16.28
CA ILE A 422 1.49 -1.19 -16.20
C ILE A 422 1.95 -1.72 -17.57
N SER A 423 1.44 -1.14 -18.66
CA SER A 423 1.93 -1.44 -20.01
C SER A 423 3.21 -0.67 -20.31
N LEU A 424 4.21 -1.34 -20.89
CA LEU A 424 5.43 -0.66 -21.34
C LEU A 424 5.16 0.30 -22.50
N ILE A 425 4.19 -0.03 -23.35
CA ILE A 425 3.71 0.83 -24.42
C ILE A 425 2.20 1.04 -24.20
N PRO A 426 1.74 2.26 -23.87
CA PRO A 426 0.32 2.55 -23.71
C PRO A 426 -0.51 2.13 -24.93
N GLY A 427 -1.65 1.50 -24.68
CA GLY A 427 -2.53 0.98 -25.74
C GLY A 427 -2.07 -0.34 -26.38
N ARG A 428 -0.95 -0.92 -25.94
CA ARG A 428 -0.49 -2.25 -26.40
C ARG A 428 -0.55 -3.28 -25.29
N ILE A 429 -1.61 -4.07 -25.29
CA ILE A 429 -1.90 -5.09 -24.28
C ILE A 429 -0.79 -6.13 -24.17
N GLU A 430 -0.05 -6.40 -25.26
CA GLU A 430 1.06 -7.35 -25.29
C GLU A 430 2.18 -6.94 -24.34
N THR A 431 2.30 -5.63 -24.09
CA THR A 431 3.35 -5.06 -23.24
C THR A 431 2.94 -4.87 -21.79
N ASN A 432 1.71 -5.29 -21.42
CA ASN A 432 1.23 -5.25 -20.04
C ASN A 432 2.04 -6.21 -19.16
N ARG A 433 2.66 -5.69 -18.10
CA ARG A 433 3.50 -6.49 -17.19
C ARG A 433 2.74 -7.56 -16.40
N GLY A 434 1.41 -7.47 -16.31
CA GLY A 434 0.57 -8.56 -15.79
C GLY A 434 0.64 -9.84 -16.64
N ASN A 435 0.94 -9.72 -17.94
CA ASN A 435 1.13 -10.89 -18.81
C ASN A 435 2.36 -11.69 -18.42
N GLU A 436 3.47 -11.00 -18.11
CA GLU A 436 4.70 -11.65 -17.67
C GLU A 436 4.52 -12.28 -16.29
N LEU A 437 3.79 -11.61 -15.39
CA LEU A 437 3.47 -12.15 -14.07
C LEU A 437 2.75 -13.49 -14.21
N LEU A 438 1.69 -13.51 -15.03
CA LEU A 438 0.88 -14.70 -15.26
C LEU A 438 1.66 -15.81 -15.98
N PHE A 439 2.43 -15.46 -17.01
CA PHE A 439 3.24 -16.41 -17.76
C PHE A 439 4.25 -17.11 -16.84
N ASP A 440 5.03 -16.33 -16.09
CA ASP A 440 6.10 -16.87 -15.25
C ASP A 440 5.58 -17.71 -14.08
N ILE A 441 4.43 -17.34 -13.49
CA ILE A 441 3.84 -18.13 -12.40
C ILE A 441 3.22 -19.42 -12.92
N LEU A 442 2.51 -19.40 -14.05
CA LEU A 442 1.92 -20.61 -14.64
C LEU A 442 3.01 -21.57 -15.12
N HIS A 443 4.05 -21.06 -15.77
CA HIS A 443 5.21 -21.86 -16.17
C HIS A 443 5.91 -22.48 -14.95
N TYR A 444 6.04 -21.74 -13.84
CA TYR A 444 6.62 -22.28 -12.61
C TYR A 444 5.72 -23.31 -11.93
N ARG A 445 4.40 -23.05 -11.85
CA ARG A 445 3.44 -23.95 -11.18
C ARG A 445 3.22 -25.24 -11.96
N TYR A 446 3.20 -25.18 -13.30
CA TYR A 446 2.85 -26.29 -14.18
C TYR A 446 3.91 -26.55 -15.27
N PRO A 447 5.16 -26.88 -14.90
CA PRO A 447 6.25 -26.99 -15.86
C PRO A 447 5.99 -28.03 -16.96
N TYR A 448 5.22 -29.08 -16.68
CA TYR A 448 4.90 -30.12 -17.68
C TYR A 448 3.81 -29.73 -18.69
N ILE A 449 3.03 -28.69 -18.39
CA ILE A 449 2.08 -28.09 -19.34
C ILE A 449 2.80 -27.10 -20.25
N TYR A 450 3.70 -26.30 -19.67
CA TYR A 450 4.40 -25.21 -20.36
C TYR A 450 5.85 -25.58 -20.75
N ASN A 451 6.09 -26.83 -21.18
CA ASN A 451 7.43 -27.34 -21.52
C ASN A 451 7.79 -27.30 -23.01
N ASP A 452 6.86 -26.91 -23.90
CA ASP A 452 7.09 -26.93 -25.34
C ASP A 452 6.78 -25.58 -26.02
N ASP A 453 7.56 -25.27 -27.06
CA ASP A 453 7.48 -23.99 -27.77
C ASP A 453 6.12 -23.73 -28.43
N GLN A 454 5.39 -24.79 -28.84
CA GLN A 454 4.10 -24.64 -29.48
C GLN A 454 3.03 -24.19 -28.48
N THR A 455 3.01 -24.80 -27.29
CA THR A 455 2.13 -24.41 -26.18
C THR A 455 2.48 -23.01 -25.68
N LEU A 456 3.76 -22.66 -25.55
CA LEU A 456 4.19 -21.31 -25.18
C LEU A 456 3.77 -20.26 -26.23
N THR A 457 3.86 -20.59 -27.51
CA THR A 457 3.40 -19.71 -28.61
C THR A 457 1.89 -19.52 -28.57
N LEU A 458 1.12 -20.59 -28.33
CA LEU A 458 -0.33 -20.54 -28.17
C LEU A 458 -0.73 -19.69 -26.96
N LEU A 459 -0.06 -19.87 -25.82
CA LEU A 459 -0.25 -19.08 -24.59
C LEU A 459 -0.06 -17.58 -24.85
N ARG A 460 1.06 -17.21 -25.49
CA ARG A 460 1.34 -15.80 -25.84
C ARG A 460 0.29 -15.24 -26.79
N ARG A 461 -0.10 -16.02 -27.81
CA ARG A 461 -1.17 -15.63 -28.73
C ARG A 461 -2.49 -15.41 -27.99
N TYR A 462 -2.87 -16.33 -27.09
CA TYR A 462 -4.13 -16.26 -26.35
C TYR A 462 -4.18 -15.05 -25.41
N ILE A 463 -3.15 -14.84 -24.59
CA ILE A 463 -3.08 -13.72 -23.64
C ILE A 463 -3.17 -12.37 -24.36
N CYS A 464 -2.53 -12.25 -25.52
CA CYS A 464 -2.49 -11.02 -26.33
C CYS A 464 -3.70 -10.85 -27.27
N SER A 465 -4.57 -11.86 -27.39
CA SER A 465 -5.72 -11.81 -28.27
C SER A 465 -6.83 -10.90 -27.74
N ASN A 466 -7.64 -10.34 -28.65
CA ASN A 466 -8.87 -9.64 -28.28
C ASN A 466 -9.95 -10.61 -27.77
N ASN A 467 -11.02 -10.09 -27.17
CA ASN A 467 -12.07 -10.92 -26.56
C ASN A 467 -12.70 -11.92 -27.55
N ILE A 468 -12.94 -11.51 -28.80
CA ILE A 468 -13.55 -12.39 -29.82
C ILE A 468 -12.63 -13.58 -30.12
N GLN A 469 -11.34 -13.31 -30.33
CA GLN A 469 -10.34 -14.33 -30.60
C GLN A 469 -10.10 -15.23 -29.39
N LYS A 470 -10.12 -14.67 -28.17
CA LYS A 470 -10.04 -15.44 -26.93
C LYS A 470 -11.21 -16.42 -26.80
N ILE A 471 -12.44 -15.97 -27.05
CA ILE A 471 -13.62 -16.84 -27.03
C ILE A 471 -13.48 -17.96 -28.06
N ALA A 472 -13.10 -17.64 -29.31
CA ALA A 472 -12.93 -18.65 -30.35
C ALA A 472 -11.84 -19.68 -30.02
N LEU A 473 -10.69 -19.23 -29.48
CA LEU A 473 -9.63 -20.14 -29.02
C LEU A 473 -10.09 -20.96 -27.80
N PHE A 474 -10.82 -20.36 -26.87
CA PHE A 474 -11.35 -21.07 -25.72
C PHE A 474 -12.34 -22.15 -26.14
N GLU A 475 -13.26 -21.85 -27.06
CA GLU A 475 -14.19 -22.86 -27.61
C GLU A 475 -13.45 -23.96 -28.37
N GLN A 476 -12.39 -23.61 -29.12
CA GLN A 476 -11.60 -24.57 -29.88
C GLN A 476 -10.88 -25.60 -28.98
N TYR A 477 -10.29 -25.17 -27.86
CA TYR A 477 -9.46 -26.03 -27.00
C TYR A 477 -10.19 -26.51 -25.72
N CYS A 478 -11.15 -25.73 -25.21
CA CYS A 478 -11.83 -25.94 -23.92
C CYS A 478 -13.34 -26.17 -24.07
N SER A 479 -13.81 -26.72 -25.20
CA SER A 479 -15.23 -26.98 -25.48
C SER A 479 -15.98 -27.77 -24.39
N ASN A 480 -15.28 -28.61 -23.61
CA ASN A 480 -15.83 -29.31 -22.46
C ASN A 480 -15.16 -28.86 -21.14
N HIS A 481 -15.58 -27.72 -20.60
CA HIS A 481 -15.03 -27.14 -19.37
C HIS A 481 -15.13 -28.10 -18.16
N ARG A 482 -16.24 -28.84 -18.06
CA ARG A 482 -16.50 -29.76 -16.94
C ARG A 482 -15.51 -30.93 -16.92
N GLU A 483 -15.13 -31.45 -18.08
CA GLU A 483 -14.09 -32.49 -18.20
C GLU A 483 -12.75 -31.98 -17.64
N LEU A 484 -12.34 -30.77 -18.02
CA LEU A 484 -11.07 -30.19 -17.57
C LEU A 484 -11.07 -29.97 -16.06
N GLN A 485 -12.18 -29.42 -15.53
CA GLN A 485 -12.37 -29.21 -14.09
C GLN A 485 -12.34 -30.53 -13.30
N LEU A 486 -13.02 -31.58 -13.79
CA LEU A 486 -13.02 -32.88 -13.14
C LEU A 486 -11.62 -33.48 -13.09
N ARG A 487 -10.85 -33.42 -14.18
CA ARG A 487 -9.47 -33.93 -14.21
C ARG A 487 -8.53 -33.17 -13.27
N THR A 488 -8.72 -31.86 -13.10
CA THR A 488 -7.95 -31.08 -12.12
C THR A 488 -8.36 -31.41 -10.69
N ASP A 489 -9.65 -31.60 -10.43
CA ASP A 489 -10.17 -31.97 -9.11
C ASP A 489 -9.72 -33.39 -8.71
N GLU A 490 -9.76 -34.35 -9.64
CA GLU A 490 -9.25 -35.72 -9.45
C GLU A 490 -7.77 -35.70 -9.09
N TYR A 491 -6.95 -34.95 -9.84
CA TYR A 491 -5.53 -34.82 -9.53
C TYR A 491 -5.28 -34.21 -8.15
N ARG A 492 -6.06 -33.19 -7.76
CA ARG A 492 -5.98 -32.56 -6.43
C ARG A 492 -6.36 -33.53 -5.32
N MET A 493 -7.36 -34.36 -5.53
CA MET A 493 -7.76 -35.41 -4.57
C MET A 493 -6.68 -36.47 -4.40
N GLU A 494 -5.99 -36.85 -5.47
CA GLU A 494 -4.86 -37.80 -5.44
C GLU A 494 -3.58 -37.18 -4.85
N ASN A 495 -3.42 -35.86 -4.95
CA ASN A 495 -2.23 -35.11 -4.52
C ASN A 495 -2.59 -33.97 -3.54
N PRO A 496 -3.05 -34.28 -2.31
CA PRO A 496 -3.61 -33.29 -1.39
C PRO A 496 -2.60 -32.28 -0.85
N VAL A 497 -1.29 -32.59 -0.87
CA VAL A 497 -0.23 -31.64 -0.52
C VAL A 497 0.22 -30.94 -1.80
N THR A 498 -0.35 -29.75 -2.03
CA THR A 498 -0.04 -28.93 -3.19
C THR A 498 1.22 -28.11 -2.93
N SER A 499 2.35 -28.63 -3.37
CA SER A 499 3.59 -27.86 -3.49
C SER A 499 3.88 -27.62 -4.97
N TYR A 500 4.10 -26.36 -5.35
CA TYR A 500 4.60 -26.06 -6.69
C TYR A 500 6.13 -26.14 -6.74
N PRO A 501 6.73 -26.62 -7.86
CA PRO A 501 6.09 -27.01 -9.12
C PRO A 501 5.29 -28.34 -9.05
N SER A 502 4.15 -28.39 -9.73
CA SER A 502 3.29 -29.57 -9.84
C SER A 502 3.73 -30.50 -10.98
N LYS A 503 3.46 -31.80 -10.82
CA LYS A 503 3.66 -32.82 -11.87
C LYS A 503 2.49 -32.96 -12.83
N PHE A 504 1.43 -32.17 -12.63
CA PHE A 504 0.27 -32.17 -13.52
C PHE A 504 0.70 -31.91 -14.98
N GLY A 505 0.35 -32.85 -15.87
CA GLY A 505 0.69 -32.77 -17.29
C GLY A 505 1.88 -33.61 -17.76
N GLU A 506 2.57 -34.33 -16.86
CA GLU A 506 3.76 -35.13 -17.19
C GLU A 506 3.53 -36.09 -18.37
N ASN A 507 2.39 -36.78 -18.37
CA ASN A 507 2.02 -37.77 -19.39
C ASN A 507 1.03 -37.24 -20.45
N PHE A 508 0.81 -35.92 -20.52
CA PHE A 508 -0.15 -35.35 -21.47
C PHE A 508 0.41 -35.29 -22.88
N SER A 509 -0.47 -35.56 -23.85
CA SER A 509 -0.23 -35.24 -25.26
C SER A 509 -0.11 -33.73 -25.46
N LEU A 510 0.48 -33.32 -26.60
CA LEU A 510 0.58 -31.90 -26.96
C LEU A 510 -0.79 -31.20 -26.95
N LEU A 511 -1.82 -31.85 -27.49
CA LEU A 511 -3.17 -31.30 -27.50
C LEU A 511 -3.69 -31.10 -26.08
N GLU A 512 -3.55 -32.09 -25.19
CA GLU A 512 -3.96 -31.95 -23.79
C GLU A 512 -3.23 -30.81 -23.08
N ARG A 513 -1.92 -30.66 -23.30
CA ARG A 513 -1.15 -29.52 -22.74
C ARG A 513 -1.72 -28.19 -23.23
N GLN A 514 -2.02 -28.06 -24.52
CA GLN A 514 -2.63 -26.86 -25.08
C GLN A 514 -4.03 -26.57 -24.50
N ARG A 515 -4.86 -27.60 -24.28
CA ARG A 515 -6.17 -27.46 -23.62
C ARG A 515 -6.02 -26.92 -22.21
N PHE A 516 -5.19 -27.55 -21.39
CA PHE A 516 -4.97 -27.12 -20.00
C PHE A 516 -4.23 -25.78 -19.90
N ALA A 517 -3.34 -25.47 -20.84
CA ALA A 517 -2.68 -24.18 -20.90
C ALA A 517 -3.68 -23.02 -21.03
N ILE A 518 -4.69 -23.15 -21.90
CA ILE A 518 -5.76 -22.14 -22.06
C ILE A 518 -6.69 -22.14 -20.85
N TYR A 519 -7.08 -23.32 -20.36
CA TYR A 519 -7.94 -23.45 -19.18
C TYR A 519 -7.35 -22.76 -17.95
N PHE A 520 -6.05 -22.94 -17.66
CA PHE A 520 -5.44 -22.30 -16.50
C PHE A 520 -5.31 -20.80 -16.63
N ILE A 521 -5.17 -20.24 -17.84
CA ILE A 521 -5.23 -18.78 -18.04
C ILE A 521 -6.61 -18.28 -17.63
N ASP A 522 -7.68 -18.92 -18.11
CA ASP A 522 -9.06 -18.54 -17.82
C ASP A 522 -9.38 -18.58 -16.31
N GLN A 523 -8.82 -19.55 -15.59
CA GLN A 523 -8.95 -19.63 -14.12
C GLN A 523 -8.20 -18.52 -13.35
N HIS A 524 -7.13 -17.97 -13.92
CA HIS A 524 -6.25 -17.02 -13.22
C HIS A 524 -6.31 -15.59 -13.78
N LEU A 525 -6.94 -15.34 -14.92
CA LEU A 525 -6.96 -14.04 -15.59
C LEU A 525 -8.37 -13.68 -16.03
N VAL A 526 -8.84 -12.50 -15.61
CA VAL A 526 -9.96 -11.84 -16.31
C VAL A 526 -9.58 -10.42 -16.68
N ASP A 527 -10.08 -10.04 -17.84
CA ASP A 527 -9.83 -8.73 -18.42
C ASP A 527 -10.93 -7.76 -17.96
N PHE A 528 -10.51 -6.58 -17.51
CA PHE A 528 -11.39 -5.46 -17.21
C PHE A 528 -11.10 -4.33 -18.19
N ASP A 529 -12.09 -3.99 -19.03
CA ASP A 529 -11.93 -2.96 -20.05
C ASP A 529 -11.94 -1.54 -19.46
N SER A 530 -10.77 -1.11 -18.97
CA SER A 530 -10.60 0.19 -18.32
C SER A 530 -9.14 0.64 -18.27
N GLN A 531 -8.95 1.91 -17.91
CA GLN A 531 -7.67 2.53 -17.60
C GLN A 531 -7.22 2.21 -16.17
N HIS A 532 -5.97 2.56 -15.82
CA HIS A 532 -5.35 2.16 -14.56
C HIS A 532 -6.12 2.61 -13.29
N CYS A 533 -6.63 3.84 -13.30
CA CYS A 533 -7.25 4.48 -12.12
C CYS A 533 -8.77 4.34 -12.04
N THR A 534 -9.41 3.64 -12.98
CA THR A 534 -10.87 3.43 -12.94
C THR A 534 -11.24 2.55 -11.73
N PRO A 535 -12.18 2.92 -10.85
CA PRO A 535 -12.57 2.05 -9.74
C PRO A 535 -13.01 0.66 -10.22
N LEU A 536 -12.54 -0.39 -9.55
CA LEU A 536 -12.90 -1.77 -9.89
C LEU A 536 -14.33 -2.07 -9.41
N PRO A 537 -15.26 -2.47 -10.29
CA PRO A 537 -16.61 -2.85 -9.88
C PRO A 537 -16.60 -4.11 -9.01
N GLN A 538 -17.53 -4.21 -8.05
CA GLN A 538 -17.68 -5.39 -7.19
C GLN A 538 -17.85 -6.71 -7.95
N THR A 539 -18.37 -6.66 -9.19
CA THR A 539 -18.59 -7.85 -10.03
C THR A 539 -17.32 -8.53 -10.48
N TYR A 540 -16.16 -7.87 -10.38
CA TYR A 540 -14.85 -8.45 -10.69
C TYR A 540 -14.14 -8.99 -9.43
N PHE A 541 -14.71 -8.76 -8.24
CA PHE A 541 -14.14 -9.23 -6.98
C PHE A 541 -14.70 -10.60 -6.63
N HIS A 542 -13.91 -11.64 -6.91
CA HIS A 542 -14.22 -13.02 -6.57
C HIS A 542 -13.13 -13.60 -5.69
N ILE A 543 -13.52 -14.52 -4.80
CA ILE A 543 -12.55 -15.27 -4.00
C ILE A 543 -11.88 -16.28 -4.94
N PRO A 544 -10.54 -16.28 -5.05
CA PRO A 544 -9.82 -17.25 -5.87
C PRO A 544 -10.08 -18.69 -5.40
N SER A 545 -10.22 -19.61 -6.35
CA SER A 545 -10.27 -21.05 -6.08
C SER A 545 -8.93 -21.71 -6.44
N GLN A 546 -8.63 -22.84 -5.81
CA GLN A 546 -7.42 -23.60 -6.10
C GLN A 546 -7.59 -24.40 -7.40
N SER A 547 -6.70 -24.16 -8.38
CA SER A 547 -6.85 -24.74 -9.73
C SER A 547 -6.38 -26.19 -9.87
N VAL A 548 -5.35 -26.60 -9.13
CA VAL A 548 -4.78 -27.96 -9.08
C VAL A 548 -4.23 -28.18 -7.69
#